data_AF-A0A8G2A3J4-F1
#
_entry.id   AF-A0A8G2A3J4-F1
#
_cell.length_a   1.000
_cell.length_b   1.000
_cell.length_c   1.000
_cell.angle_alpha   90.00
_cell.angle_beta   90.00
_cell.angle_gamma   90.00
#
_symmetry.space_group_name_H-M   'P 1'
#
loop_
_entity.id
_entity.type
_entity.pdbx_description
1 polymer ?
#
loop_
_entity_poly.entity_id
_entity_poly.type
_entity_poly.pdbx_seq_one_letter_code
_entity_poly.pdbx_strand_id
1 'polypeptide(L)'
;MHNAGKEVAQNVSLQLSTIWLCSFILSLWFNGSITYRQISTEGKWKKIKKVFSMHFLQPMLFALTACIYIFPLELFLRTLEFPDGTNEIWQALTVLALSMFLIILSLIPGVVFLRLRTRTSLLHQVTVTGGIMAGILFLIFTFVHMVPALILTMFLKTSGIMDLTPHTYGVPTAAYPAEYFRDSAWQGVRSSDEKYYLLKAVKIYSLGDIRLICPLNIIQSYKDSLQYQLLDTAYDDSVRGKLQDAVSHCRRVKSQELLTLEKLPQVETKK
;
A
#
# COMPACT_ATOMS: atom_id res chain seq x y z
N MET A 1 17.92 -4.59 0.77
CA MET A 1 16.44 -4.76 0.72
C MET A 1 15.91 -5.85 1.67
N HIS A 2 16.75 -6.70 2.30
CA HIS A 2 16.28 -7.76 3.20
C HIS A 2 15.90 -7.29 4.63
N ASN A 3 16.50 -6.20 5.13
CA ASN A 3 16.21 -5.67 6.48
C ASN A 3 14.87 -4.93 6.59
N ALA A 4 14.48 -4.14 5.57
CA ALA A 4 13.20 -3.40 5.61
C ALA A 4 11.97 -4.33 5.64
N GLY A 5 12.06 -5.53 5.05
CA GLY A 5 11.00 -6.53 5.11
C GLY A 5 10.84 -7.18 6.49
N LYS A 6 11.94 -7.33 7.25
CA LYS A 6 11.91 -7.88 8.61
C LYS A 6 11.34 -6.87 9.62
N GLU A 7 11.70 -5.59 9.51
CA GLU A 7 11.17 -4.54 10.39
C GLU A 7 9.66 -4.34 10.21
N VAL A 8 9.16 -4.33 8.97
CA VAL A 8 7.72 -4.21 8.69
C VAL A 8 6.96 -5.43 9.22
N ALA A 9 7.47 -6.65 9.02
CA ALA A 9 6.83 -7.87 9.54
C ALA A 9 6.80 -7.92 11.09
N GLN A 10 7.87 -7.44 11.73
CA GLN A 10 7.98 -7.39 13.19
C GLN A 10 6.99 -6.38 13.80
N ASN A 11 6.79 -5.23 13.16
CA ASN A 11 5.84 -4.21 13.61
C ASN A 11 4.39 -4.67 13.48
N VAL A 12 4.04 -5.34 12.37
CA VAL A 12 2.69 -5.88 12.14
C VAL A 12 2.36 -6.98 13.16
N SER A 13 3.31 -7.88 13.44
CA SER A 13 3.13 -8.93 14.47
C SER A 13 2.93 -8.36 15.87
N LEU A 14 3.63 -7.27 16.19
CA LEU A 14 3.51 -6.57 17.49
C LEU A 14 2.13 -5.91 17.61
N GLN A 15 1.69 -5.17 16.59
CA GLN A 15 0.39 -4.52 16.56
C GLN A 15 -0.76 -5.53 16.71
N LEU A 16 -0.73 -6.62 15.94
CA LEU A 16 -1.72 -7.71 16.02
C LEU A 16 -1.82 -8.30 17.43
N SER A 17 -0.67 -8.54 18.05
CA SER A 17 -0.60 -9.09 19.42
C SER A 17 -1.18 -8.13 20.45
N THR A 18 -0.87 -6.83 20.34
CA THR A 18 -1.39 -5.80 21.23
C THR A 18 -2.91 -5.65 21.10
N ILE A 19 -3.44 -5.60 19.88
CA ILE A 19 -4.89 -5.49 19.63
C ILE A 19 -5.65 -6.69 20.21
N TRP A 20 -5.10 -7.90 20.01
CA TRP A 20 -5.68 -9.12 20.54
C TRP A 20 -5.68 -9.13 22.08
N LEU A 21 -4.55 -8.76 22.70
CA LEU A 21 -4.42 -8.69 24.15
C LEU A 21 -5.40 -7.68 24.76
N CYS A 22 -5.50 -6.48 24.18
CA CYS A 22 -6.46 -5.46 24.60
C CYS A 22 -7.91 -5.95 24.47
N SER A 23 -8.25 -6.59 23.35
CA SER A 23 -9.61 -7.12 23.12
C SER A 23 -9.96 -8.23 24.11
N PHE A 24 -8.99 -9.09 24.43
CA PHE A 24 -9.14 -10.17 25.40
C PHE A 24 -9.36 -9.64 26.82
N ILE A 25 -8.55 -8.67 27.25
CA ILE A 25 -8.67 -8.01 28.57
C ILE A 25 -10.03 -7.32 28.70
N LEU A 26 -10.43 -6.54 27.70
CA LEU A 26 -11.73 -5.86 27.69
C LEU A 26 -12.88 -6.87 27.76
N SER A 27 -12.78 -8.00 27.06
CA SER A 27 -13.79 -9.04 27.12
C SER A 27 -13.85 -9.74 28.47
N LEU A 28 -12.73 -9.96 29.15
CA LEU A 28 -12.74 -10.49 30.51
C LEU A 28 -13.41 -9.52 31.48
N TRP A 29 -13.13 -8.22 31.34
CA TRP A 29 -13.67 -7.20 32.23
C TRP A 29 -15.18 -6.97 32.02
N PHE A 30 -15.62 -6.77 30.78
CA PHE A 30 -17.03 -6.50 30.47
C PHE A 30 -17.92 -7.75 30.48
N ASN A 31 -17.46 -8.86 29.90
CA ASN A 31 -18.28 -10.07 29.80
C ASN A 31 -18.15 -10.99 31.02
N GLY A 32 -17.14 -10.83 31.89
CA GLY A 32 -16.91 -11.74 33.01
C GLY A 32 -18.10 -11.86 33.97
N SER A 33 -18.75 -10.74 34.27
CA SER A 33 -19.94 -10.70 35.15
C SER A 33 -21.17 -11.37 34.50
N ILE A 34 -21.35 -11.19 33.19
CA ILE A 34 -22.47 -11.75 32.41
C ILE A 34 -22.26 -13.25 32.23
N THR A 35 -21.06 -13.67 31.88
CA THR A 35 -20.65 -15.07 31.73
C THR A 35 -20.84 -15.84 33.03
N TYR A 36 -20.43 -15.27 34.17
CA TYR A 36 -20.63 -15.89 35.48
C TYR A 36 -22.11 -16.17 35.80
N ARG A 37 -22.98 -15.19 35.54
CA ARG A 37 -24.44 -15.33 35.72
C ARG A 37 -25.06 -16.39 34.80
N GLN A 38 -24.63 -16.47 33.54
CA GLN A 38 -25.20 -17.38 32.55
C GLN A 38 -24.70 -18.83 32.64
N ILE A 39 -23.65 -19.07 33.42
CA ILE A 39 -22.98 -20.37 33.55
C ILE A 39 -23.45 -21.13 34.79
N SER A 40 -23.92 -20.44 35.84
CA SER A 40 -24.25 -21.03 37.14
C SER A 40 -25.07 -22.33 37.05
N THR A 41 -26.06 -22.40 36.16
CA THR A 41 -27.02 -23.51 36.03
C THR A 41 -26.71 -24.52 34.92
N GLU A 42 -25.63 -24.34 34.14
CA GLU A 42 -25.34 -25.19 32.97
C GLU A 42 -24.36 -26.35 33.25
N GLY A 43 -24.43 -27.40 32.42
CA GLY A 43 -23.53 -28.56 32.49
C GLY A 43 -22.09 -28.25 32.04
N LYS A 44 -21.09 -28.97 32.59
CA LYS A 44 -19.64 -28.70 32.39
C LYS A 44 -19.23 -28.44 30.93
N TRP A 45 -19.71 -29.23 29.97
CA TRP A 45 -19.36 -29.06 28.55
C TRP A 45 -19.94 -27.78 27.92
N LYS A 46 -21.20 -27.46 28.25
CA LYS A 46 -21.83 -26.20 27.80
C LYS A 46 -21.17 -24.99 28.44
N LYS A 47 -20.77 -25.08 29.71
CA LYS A 47 -19.98 -24.04 30.40
C LYS A 47 -18.68 -23.74 29.65
N ILE A 48 -17.87 -24.74 29.34
CA ILE A 48 -16.60 -24.57 28.60
C ILE A 48 -16.85 -23.95 27.23
N LYS A 49 -17.83 -24.44 26.48
CA LYS A 49 -18.18 -23.90 25.15
C LYS A 49 -18.59 -22.43 25.21
N LYS A 50 -19.37 -22.04 26.22
CA LYS A 50 -19.87 -20.67 26.40
C LYS A 50 -18.76 -19.71 26.81
N VAL A 51 -17.88 -20.12 27.73
CA VAL A 51 -16.66 -19.36 28.10
C VAL A 51 -15.77 -19.16 26.88
N PHE A 52 -15.49 -20.22 26.13
CA PHE A 52 -14.66 -20.15 24.93
C PHE A 52 -15.27 -19.20 23.87
N SER A 53 -16.57 -19.31 23.62
CA SER A 53 -17.25 -18.44 22.65
C SER A 53 -17.20 -16.96 23.06
N MET A 54 -17.45 -16.64 24.34
CA MET A 54 -17.54 -15.26 24.81
C MET A 54 -16.18 -14.60 25.05
N HIS A 55 -15.18 -15.35 25.53
CA HIS A 55 -13.89 -14.78 25.93
C HIS A 55 -12.77 -15.01 24.91
N PHE A 56 -12.94 -15.93 23.95
CA PHE A 56 -11.92 -16.19 22.94
C PHE A 56 -12.41 -15.89 21.52
N LEU A 57 -13.53 -16.49 21.10
CA LEU A 57 -14.03 -16.33 19.73
C LEU A 57 -14.51 -14.90 19.46
N GLN A 58 -15.30 -14.31 20.35
CA GLN A 58 -15.83 -12.97 20.15
C GLN A 58 -14.74 -11.88 20.15
N PRO A 59 -13.76 -11.88 21.07
CA PRO A 59 -12.63 -10.94 21.00
C PRO A 59 -11.74 -11.15 19.78
N MET A 60 -11.56 -12.39 19.34
CA MET A 60 -10.83 -12.68 18.10
C MET A 60 -11.54 -12.07 16.88
N LEU A 61 -12.87 -12.16 16.79
CA LEU A 61 -13.65 -11.53 15.71
C LEU A 61 -13.56 -10.00 15.76
N PHE A 62 -13.62 -9.40 16.96
CA PHE A 62 -13.44 -7.95 17.11
C PHE A 62 -12.03 -7.50 16.73
N ALA A 63 -11.00 -8.24 17.17
CA ALA A 63 -9.62 -7.96 16.81
C ALA A 63 -9.41 -8.06 15.29
N LEU A 64 -9.96 -9.10 14.65
CA LEU A 64 -9.89 -9.28 13.20
C LEU A 64 -10.60 -8.14 12.45
N THR A 65 -11.75 -7.70 12.96
CA THR A 65 -12.48 -6.54 12.42
C THR A 65 -11.67 -5.25 12.58
N ALA A 66 -11.02 -5.04 13.72
CA ALA A 66 -10.16 -3.89 13.96
C ALA A 66 -8.95 -3.87 12.99
N CYS A 67 -8.37 -5.03 12.68
CA CYS A 67 -7.26 -5.14 11.74
C CYS A 67 -7.66 -4.72 10.31
N ILE A 68 -8.91 -5.00 9.91
CA ILE A 68 -9.44 -4.56 8.61
C ILE A 68 -9.46 -3.02 8.52
N TYR A 69 -9.62 -2.30 9.64
CA TYR A 69 -9.61 -0.84 9.66
C TYR A 69 -8.21 -0.23 9.84
N ILE A 70 -7.36 -0.87 10.64
CA ILE A 70 -6.02 -0.36 10.93
C ILE A 70 -5.15 -0.38 9.68
N PHE A 71 -5.26 -1.42 8.84
CA PHE A 71 -4.41 -1.53 7.65
C PHE A 71 -4.62 -0.39 6.63
N PRO A 72 -5.87 -0.07 6.20
CA PRO A 72 -6.11 1.10 5.35
C PRO A 72 -5.69 2.41 6.01
N LEU A 73 -5.89 2.54 7.32
CA LEU A 73 -5.51 3.75 8.06
C LEU A 73 -3.98 3.92 8.12
N GLU A 74 -3.22 2.86 8.38
CA GLU A 74 -1.76 2.90 8.38
C GLU A 74 -1.21 3.27 7.01
N LEU A 75 -1.77 2.67 5.95
CA LEU A 75 -1.39 3.00 4.57
C LEU A 75 -1.64 4.47 4.26
N PHE A 76 -2.79 4.99 4.70
CA PHE A 76 -3.19 6.38 4.54
C PHE A 76 -2.27 7.35 5.29
N LEU A 77 -1.90 7.00 6.53
CA LEU A 77 -1.03 7.81 7.38
C LEU A 77 0.42 7.83 6.90
N ARG A 78 0.94 6.72 6.37
CA ARG A 78 2.32 6.63 5.89
C ARG A 78 2.62 7.58 4.72
N THR A 79 1.61 7.95 3.98
CA THR A 79 1.69 8.80 2.79
C THR A 79 1.16 10.20 3.01
N LEU A 80 0.54 10.44 4.16
CA LEU A 80 0.10 11.76 4.55
C LEU A 80 1.34 12.57 4.93
N GLU A 81 1.58 13.67 4.22
CA GLU A 81 2.51 14.70 4.66
C GLU A 81 1.74 15.84 5.32
N PHE A 82 2.39 16.47 6.29
CA PHE A 82 1.87 17.67 6.92
C PHE A 82 2.65 18.89 6.40
N PRO A 83 1.98 20.04 6.21
CA PRO A 83 2.66 21.26 5.81
C PRO A 83 3.80 21.63 6.76
N ASP A 84 4.87 22.18 6.21
CA ASP A 84 6.04 22.61 6.98
C ASP A 84 5.65 23.62 8.07
N GLY A 85 6.13 23.39 9.29
CA GLY A 85 5.82 24.25 10.45
C GLY A 85 4.49 23.95 11.14
N THR A 86 3.81 22.86 10.80
CA THR A 86 2.63 22.40 11.56
C THR A 86 3.04 21.83 12.92
N ASN A 87 2.39 22.30 13.98
CA ASN A 87 2.67 21.80 15.34
C ASN A 87 2.27 20.33 15.46
N GLU A 88 3.05 19.55 16.21
CA GLU A 88 2.82 18.11 16.44
C GLU A 88 1.40 17.81 16.98
N ILE A 89 0.87 18.70 17.83
CA ILE A 89 -0.49 18.58 18.38
C ILE A 89 -1.54 18.67 17.27
N TRP A 90 -1.37 19.60 16.32
CA TRP A 90 -2.29 19.77 15.19
C TRP A 90 -2.21 18.60 14.22
N GLN A 91 -1.02 18.03 14.01
CA GLN A 91 -0.84 16.81 13.24
C GLN A 91 -1.60 15.64 13.89
N ALA A 92 -1.39 15.41 15.20
CA ALA A 92 -2.09 14.36 15.95
C ALA A 92 -3.61 14.55 15.94
N LEU A 93 -4.09 15.78 16.14
CA LEU A 93 -5.52 16.12 16.10
C LEU A 93 -6.13 15.80 14.72
N THR A 94 -5.42 16.14 13.64
CA THR A 94 -5.86 15.89 12.27
C THR A 94 -5.98 14.40 11.99
N VAL A 95 -5.00 13.60 12.43
CA VAL A 95 -5.03 12.13 12.33
C VAL A 95 -6.21 11.54 13.11
N LEU A 96 -6.46 12.02 14.33
CA LEU A 96 -7.59 11.57 15.15
C LEU A 96 -8.94 11.93 14.52
N ALA A 97 -9.09 13.15 14.03
CA ALA A 97 -10.32 13.59 13.38
C ALA A 97 -10.62 12.77 12.12
N LEU A 98 -9.59 12.50 11.32
CA LEU A 98 -9.73 11.77 10.07
C LEU A 98 -9.97 10.28 10.27
N SER A 99 -9.31 9.67 11.25
CA SER A 99 -9.57 8.26 11.61
C SER A 99 -11.00 8.09 12.13
N MET A 100 -11.48 9.00 12.99
CA MET A 100 -12.87 9.02 13.44
C MET A 100 -13.85 9.16 12.27
N PHE A 101 -13.57 10.07 11.33
CA PHE A 101 -14.39 10.26 10.15
C PHE A 101 -14.48 9.00 9.29
N LEU A 102 -13.35 8.33 9.02
CA LEU A 102 -13.31 7.07 8.27
C LEU A 102 -14.08 5.94 8.97
N ILE A 103 -13.97 5.83 10.30
CA ILE A 103 -14.72 4.84 11.09
C ILE A 103 -16.23 5.11 11.02
N ILE A 104 -16.65 6.37 11.11
CA ILE A 104 -18.07 6.72 11.01
C ILE A 104 -18.61 6.36 9.62
N LEU A 105 -17.88 6.70 8.56
CA LEU A 105 -18.28 6.36 7.18
C LEU A 105 -18.36 4.85 6.95
N SER A 106 -17.44 4.07 7.50
CA SER A 106 -17.42 2.61 7.32
C SER A 106 -18.55 1.89 8.07
N LEU A 107 -19.09 2.49 9.14
CA LEU A 107 -20.24 1.95 9.87
C LEU A 107 -21.57 2.10 9.12
N ILE A 108 -21.71 3.10 8.23
CA ILE A 108 -22.96 3.39 7.51
C ILE A 108 -23.48 2.15 6.74
N PRO A 109 -22.68 1.48 5.89
CA PRO A 109 -23.08 0.26 5.20
C PRO A 109 -23.57 -0.85 6.14
N GLY A 110 -22.92 -1.02 7.29
CA GLY A 110 -23.29 -2.01 8.30
C GLY A 110 -24.64 -1.72 8.93
N VAL A 111 -24.90 -0.46 9.29
CA VAL A 111 -26.20 -0.02 9.81
C VAL A 111 -27.30 -0.23 8.77
N VAL A 112 -27.04 0.13 7.51
CA VAL A 112 -28.00 -0.03 6.42
C VAL A 112 -28.32 -1.51 6.18
N PHE A 113 -27.30 -2.38 6.13
CA PHE A 113 -27.48 -3.83 5.98
C PHE A 113 -28.37 -4.41 7.09
N LEU A 114 -28.10 -4.05 8.35
CA LEU A 114 -28.88 -4.51 9.49
C LEU A 114 -30.34 -4.02 9.46
N ARG A 115 -30.57 -2.78 8.99
CA ARG A 115 -31.92 -2.23 8.83
C ARG A 115 -32.71 -2.91 7.70
N LEU A 116 -32.04 -3.28 6.60
CA LEU A 116 -32.67 -3.99 5.48
C LEU A 116 -32.91 -5.47 5.78
N ARG A 117 -32.15 -6.08 6.72
CA ARG A 117 -32.27 -7.49 7.12
C ARG A 117 -33.71 -7.93 7.40
N THR A 118 -34.50 -7.06 8.01
CA THR A 118 -35.86 -7.36 8.47
C THR A 118 -36.93 -7.18 7.39
N ARG A 119 -36.60 -6.60 6.23
CA ARG A 119 -37.62 -6.17 5.24
C ARG A 119 -37.47 -6.75 3.83
N THR A 120 -36.31 -7.26 3.44
CA THR A 120 -36.04 -7.62 2.03
C THR A 120 -35.31 -8.95 1.87
N SER A 121 -35.19 -9.44 0.63
CA SER A 121 -34.38 -10.62 0.31
C SER A 121 -32.88 -10.34 0.48
N LEU A 122 -32.09 -11.39 0.73
CA LEU A 122 -30.63 -11.31 0.90
C LEU A 122 -29.93 -10.66 -0.31
N LEU A 123 -30.36 -10.99 -1.54
CA LEU A 123 -29.77 -10.40 -2.74
C LEU A 123 -29.95 -8.88 -2.78
N HIS A 124 -31.17 -8.40 -2.49
CA HIS A 124 -31.43 -6.96 -2.46
C HIS A 124 -30.62 -6.25 -1.36
N GLN A 125 -30.44 -6.90 -0.20
CA GLN A 125 -29.59 -6.38 0.89
C GLN A 125 -28.15 -6.21 0.42
N VAL A 126 -27.58 -7.26 -0.19
CA VAL A 126 -26.19 -7.24 -0.68
C VAL A 126 -26.02 -6.20 -1.79
N THR A 127 -26.97 -6.10 -2.73
CA THR A 127 -26.89 -5.11 -3.81
C THR A 127 -26.97 -3.68 -3.30
N VAL A 128 -27.92 -3.36 -2.41
CA VAL A 128 -28.08 -2.00 -1.86
C VAL A 128 -26.89 -1.62 -0.99
N THR A 129 -26.48 -2.50 -0.06
CA THR A 129 -25.30 -2.26 0.79
C THR A 129 -24.03 -2.16 -0.06
N GLY A 130 -23.86 -3.01 -1.07
CA GLY A 130 -22.75 -2.96 -2.01
C GLY A 130 -22.71 -1.65 -2.81
N GLY A 131 -23.86 -1.16 -3.26
CA GLY A 131 -23.97 0.14 -3.93
C GLY A 131 -23.55 1.30 -3.03
N ILE A 132 -23.95 1.29 -1.75
CA ILE A 132 -23.55 2.31 -0.77
C ILE A 132 -22.05 2.23 -0.48
N MET A 133 -21.49 1.02 -0.30
CA MET A 133 -20.05 0.82 -0.16
C MET A 133 -19.28 1.40 -1.35
N ALA A 134 -19.72 1.11 -2.57
CA ALA A 134 -19.09 1.61 -3.78
C ALA A 134 -19.18 3.14 -3.88
N GLY A 135 -20.33 3.74 -3.52
CA GLY A 135 -20.50 5.19 -3.49
C GLY A 135 -19.59 5.88 -2.47
N ILE A 136 -19.47 5.33 -1.26
CA ILE A 136 -18.55 5.86 -0.23
C ILE A 136 -17.10 5.74 -0.71
N LEU A 137 -16.72 4.60 -1.28
CA LEU A 137 -15.37 4.40 -1.80
C LEU A 137 -15.05 5.38 -2.93
N PHE A 138 -16.00 5.61 -3.85
CA PHE A 138 -15.86 6.58 -4.92
C PHE A 138 -15.65 8.00 -4.39
N LEU A 139 -16.42 8.42 -3.37
CA LEU A 139 -16.22 9.71 -2.71
C LEU A 139 -14.84 9.80 -2.06
N ILE A 140 -14.37 8.76 -1.36
CA ILE A 140 -13.03 8.76 -0.77
C ILE A 140 -11.96 8.92 -1.87
N PHE A 141 -12.12 8.26 -3.01
CA PHE A 141 -11.16 8.37 -4.13
C PHE A 141 -11.10 9.77 -4.73
N THR A 142 -12.19 10.55 -4.70
CA THR A 142 -12.16 11.94 -5.19
C THR A 142 -11.39 12.88 -4.26
N PHE A 143 -11.37 12.59 -2.95
CA PHE A 143 -10.63 13.41 -1.98
C PHE A 143 -9.21 12.91 -1.73
N VAL A 144 -8.95 11.62 -1.98
CA VAL A 144 -7.68 10.94 -1.68
C VAL A 144 -7.14 10.31 -2.97
N HIS A 145 -6.57 11.15 -3.83
CA HIS A 145 -6.01 10.75 -5.14
C HIS A 145 -4.92 9.68 -5.06
N MET A 146 -4.29 9.54 -3.89
CA MET A 146 -3.27 8.52 -3.63
C MET A 146 -3.82 7.09 -3.76
N VAL A 147 -5.06 6.82 -3.32
CA VAL A 147 -5.57 5.43 -3.27
C VAL A 147 -5.70 4.84 -4.68
N PRO A 148 -6.31 5.53 -5.66
CA PRO A 148 -6.27 5.09 -7.06
C PRO A 148 -4.84 4.92 -7.60
N ALA A 149 -3.92 5.82 -7.27
CA ALA A 149 -2.54 5.78 -7.75
C ALA A 149 -1.77 4.55 -7.22
N LEU A 150 -1.96 4.19 -5.94
CA LEU A 150 -1.39 2.97 -5.37
C LEU A 150 -1.95 1.70 -6.01
N ILE A 151 -3.27 1.63 -6.23
CA ILE A 151 -3.91 0.47 -6.87
C ILE A 151 -3.34 0.29 -8.27
N LEU A 152 -3.24 1.37 -9.05
CA LEU A 152 -2.62 1.36 -10.37
C LEU A 152 -1.15 0.92 -10.29
N THR A 153 -0.38 1.46 -9.34
CA THR A 153 1.02 1.10 -9.11
C THR A 153 1.18 -0.40 -8.86
N MET A 154 0.34 -0.97 -8.00
CA MET A 154 0.35 -2.41 -7.69
C MET A 154 0.03 -3.23 -8.93
N PHE A 155 -1.03 -2.87 -9.67
CA PHE A 155 -1.39 -3.57 -10.91
C PHE A 155 -0.25 -3.55 -11.94
N LEU A 156 0.36 -2.39 -12.16
CA LEU A 156 1.47 -2.24 -13.11
C LEU A 156 2.72 -3.02 -12.68
N LYS A 157 3.02 -3.09 -11.38
CA LYS A 157 4.13 -3.90 -10.86
C LYS A 157 3.87 -5.39 -10.97
N THR A 158 2.70 -5.86 -10.54
CA THR A 158 2.35 -7.29 -10.57
C THR A 158 2.23 -7.83 -11.99
N SER A 159 1.76 -7.02 -12.94
CA SER A 159 1.74 -7.38 -14.35
C SER A 159 3.12 -7.34 -15.03
N GLY A 160 4.15 -6.85 -14.34
CA GLY A 160 5.50 -6.71 -14.88
C GLY A 160 5.66 -5.55 -15.89
N ILE A 161 4.60 -4.75 -16.09
CA ILE A 161 4.62 -3.55 -16.92
C ILE A 161 5.59 -2.53 -16.33
N MET A 162 5.56 -2.36 -15.01
CA MET A 162 6.45 -1.44 -14.29
C MET A 162 7.36 -2.20 -13.34
N ASP A 163 8.64 -1.83 -13.32
CA ASP A 163 9.64 -2.34 -12.42
C ASP A 163 10.56 -1.20 -11.95
N LEU A 164 10.42 -0.82 -10.69
CA LEU A 164 11.20 0.23 -10.04
C LEU A 164 12.47 -0.32 -9.37
N THR A 165 12.80 -1.60 -9.58
CA THR A 165 14.07 -2.14 -9.10
C THR A 165 15.21 -1.73 -10.05
N PRO A 166 16.33 -1.20 -9.51
CA PRO A 166 17.47 -0.82 -10.34
C PRO A 166 18.10 -2.05 -11.01
N HIS A 167 18.24 -2.00 -12.33
CA HIS A 167 18.91 -3.02 -13.11
C HIS A 167 19.98 -2.39 -14.01
N THR A 168 21.01 -3.17 -14.35
CA THR A 168 21.97 -2.78 -15.38
C THR A 168 21.51 -3.29 -16.74
N TYR A 169 21.24 -2.37 -17.66
CA TYR A 169 20.81 -2.64 -19.03
C TYR A 169 21.97 -2.46 -20.00
N GLY A 170 22.19 -3.45 -20.86
CA GLY A 170 23.06 -3.37 -22.03
C GLY A 170 22.26 -2.86 -23.23
N VAL A 171 22.59 -1.67 -23.72
CA VAL A 171 21.99 -1.06 -24.91
C VAL A 171 23.02 -1.02 -26.04
N PRO A 172 22.74 -1.56 -27.23
CA PRO A 172 23.71 -1.63 -28.32
C PRO A 172 24.07 -0.24 -28.84
N THR A 173 25.37 0.04 -28.93
CA THR A 173 25.91 1.31 -29.43
C THR A 173 25.59 1.54 -30.91
N ALA A 174 25.32 0.46 -31.67
CA ALA A 174 24.95 0.52 -33.08
C ALA A 174 23.52 1.03 -33.32
N ALA A 175 22.60 0.84 -32.36
CA ALA A 175 21.19 1.21 -32.53
C ALA A 175 20.85 2.56 -31.86
N TYR A 176 21.62 2.98 -30.85
CA TYR A 176 21.40 4.22 -30.12
C TYR A 176 22.70 5.02 -30.03
N PRO A 177 22.73 6.28 -30.47
CA PRO A 177 23.91 7.12 -30.38
C PRO A 177 24.20 7.52 -28.93
N ALA A 178 25.46 7.87 -28.61
CA ALA A 178 25.87 8.27 -27.27
C ALA A 178 25.09 9.48 -26.74
N GLU A 179 24.73 10.39 -27.65
CA GLU A 179 23.93 11.59 -27.38
C GLU A 179 22.56 11.26 -26.78
N TYR A 180 22.01 10.08 -27.08
CA TYR A 180 20.72 9.62 -26.59
C TYR A 180 20.71 9.47 -25.06
N PHE A 181 21.87 9.17 -24.46
CA PHE A 181 22.08 8.99 -23.02
C PHE A 181 23.08 9.99 -22.43
N ARG A 182 23.31 11.13 -23.10
CA ARG A 182 24.33 12.13 -22.70
C ARG A 182 23.97 12.91 -21.44
N ASP A 183 22.70 12.92 -21.07
CA ASP A 183 22.22 13.63 -19.90
C ASP A 183 22.89 13.10 -18.62
N SER A 184 23.32 14.00 -17.74
CA SER A 184 24.10 13.68 -16.53
C SER A 184 23.33 12.81 -15.53
N ALA A 185 22.00 12.73 -15.67
CA ALA A 185 21.17 11.79 -14.93
C ALA A 185 21.50 10.31 -15.21
N TRP A 186 22.10 10.00 -16.37
CA TRP A 186 22.44 8.64 -16.77
C TRP A 186 23.83 8.24 -16.27
N GLN A 187 23.87 7.23 -15.39
CA GLN A 187 25.10 6.58 -14.95
C GLN A 187 25.37 5.38 -15.86
N GLY A 188 26.37 5.51 -16.73
CA GLY A 188 26.70 4.50 -17.71
C GLY A 188 28.18 4.32 -17.96
N VAL A 189 28.60 3.09 -18.22
CA VAL A 189 29.97 2.74 -18.67
C VAL A 189 29.85 1.96 -19.97
N ARG A 190 30.82 2.09 -20.87
CA ARG A 190 30.89 1.19 -22.04
C ARG A 190 31.32 -0.21 -21.60
N SER A 191 30.74 -1.22 -22.21
CA SER A 191 31.21 -2.60 -22.08
C SER A 191 32.67 -2.71 -22.57
N SER A 192 33.40 -3.73 -22.09
CA SER A 192 34.79 -3.97 -22.47
C SER A 192 35.00 -4.22 -23.97
N ASP A 193 33.95 -4.67 -24.66
CA ASP A 193 33.91 -4.89 -26.11
C ASP A 193 33.40 -3.67 -26.89
N GLU A 194 33.08 -2.56 -26.21
CA GLU A 194 32.51 -1.31 -26.75
C GLU A 194 31.19 -1.44 -27.55
N LYS A 195 30.60 -2.64 -27.59
CA LYS A 195 29.35 -2.90 -28.35
C LYS A 195 28.09 -2.46 -27.60
N TYR A 196 28.18 -2.31 -26.28
CA TYR A 196 27.04 -1.98 -25.43
C TYR A 196 27.34 -0.83 -24.47
N TYR A 197 26.36 0.05 -24.26
CA TYR A 197 26.27 0.92 -23.10
C TYR A 197 25.67 0.14 -21.94
N LEU A 198 26.37 0.09 -20.80
CA LEU A 198 25.90 -0.51 -19.55
C LEU A 198 25.29 0.61 -18.70
N LEU A 199 23.97 0.73 -18.72
CA LEU A 199 23.23 1.79 -18.05
C LEU A 199 22.53 1.25 -16.82
N LYS A 200 22.75 1.90 -15.67
CA LYS A 200 21.99 1.58 -14.45
C LYS A 200 20.68 2.38 -14.45
N ALA A 201 19.56 1.68 -14.61
CA ALA A 201 18.26 2.30 -14.83
C ALA A 201 17.13 1.48 -14.19
N VAL A 202 15.94 2.06 -14.15
CA VAL A 202 14.69 1.36 -13.82
C VAL A 202 13.76 1.35 -15.03
N LYS A 203 12.78 0.44 -15.04
CA LYS A 203 11.85 0.27 -16.14
C LYS A 203 10.47 0.73 -15.70
N ILE A 204 10.09 1.95 -16.07
CA ILE A 204 8.79 2.49 -15.65
C ILE A 204 7.62 1.93 -16.46
N TYR A 205 7.89 1.45 -17.69
CA TYR A 205 6.86 0.90 -18.56
C TYR A 205 7.42 -0.18 -19.50
N SER A 206 6.67 -1.27 -19.67
CA SER A 206 6.91 -2.32 -20.65
C SER A 206 5.59 -2.79 -21.24
N LEU A 207 5.42 -2.64 -22.55
CA LEU A 207 4.32 -3.27 -23.27
C LEU A 207 4.76 -3.63 -24.68
N GLY A 208 4.53 -4.89 -25.07
CA GLY A 208 5.04 -5.43 -26.34
C GLY A 208 6.56 -5.24 -26.47
N ASP A 209 6.98 -4.67 -27.59
CA ASP A 209 8.38 -4.38 -27.90
C ASP A 209 8.91 -3.07 -27.32
N ILE A 210 8.07 -2.28 -26.64
CA ILE A 210 8.46 -0.99 -26.10
C ILE A 210 8.84 -1.15 -24.63
N ARG A 211 10.06 -0.71 -24.29
CA ARG A 211 10.55 -0.55 -22.92
C ARG A 211 10.89 0.91 -22.70
N LEU A 212 10.32 1.50 -21.65
CA LEU A 212 10.68 2.85 -21.21
C LEU A 212 11.61 2.70 -20.00
N ILE A 213 12.89 2.97 -20.23
CA ILE A 213 13.91 2.95 -19.18
C ILE A 213 14.18 4.37 -18.70
N CYS A 214 14.44 4.52 -17.41
CA CYS A 214 14.60 5.81 -16.74
C CYS A 214 15.82 5.80 -15.82
N PRO A 215 16.48 6.95 -15.63
CA PRO A 215 17.55 7.07 -14.65
C PRO A 215 17.04 6.87 -13.22
N LEU A 216 17.94 6.60 -12.28
CA LEU A 216 17.55 6.20 -10.91
C LEU A 216 16.87 7.31 -10.10
N ASN A 217 17.05 8.57 -10.47
CA ASN A 217 16.42 9.72 -9.84
C ASN A 217 14.87 9.61 -9.82
N ILE A 218 14.29 8.97 -10.84
CA ILE A 218 12.83 8.78 -10.95
C ILE A 218 12.24 8.01 -9.76
N ILE A 219 13.02 7.14 -9.12
CA ILE A 219 12.51 6.30 -8.02
C ILE A 219 12.05 7.19 -6.86
N GLN A 220 12.79 8.26 -6.57
CA GLN A 220 12.44 9.17 -5.50
C GLN A 220 11.25 10.04 -5.91
N SER A 221 11.29 10.68 -7.09
CA SER A 221 10.17 11.48 -7.61
C SER A 221 8.87 10.68 -7.69
N TYR A 222 8.96 9.38 -8.01
CA TYR A 222 7.81 8.47 -7.99
C TYR A 222 7.27 8.23 -6.58
N LYS A 223 8.15 7.99 -5.59
CA LYS A 223 7.71 7.84 -4.19
C LYS A 223 7.05 9.10 -3.66
N ASP A 224 7.64 10.26 -3.95
CA ASP A 224 7.13 11.55 -3.51
C ASP A 224 5.76 11.84 -4.16
N SER A 225 5.55 11.45 -5.42
CA SER A 225 4.25 11.58 -6.10
C SER A 225 3.12 10.74 -5.48
N LEU A 226 3.45 9.75 -4.65
CA LEU A 226 2.47 8.96 -3.91
C LEU A 226 2.11 9.58 -2.55
N GLN A 227 2.84 10.60 -2.13
CA GLN A 227 2.51 11.39 -0.94
C GLN A 227 1.46 12.43 -1.31
N TYR A 228 0.72 12.89 -0.32
CA TYR A 228 -0.28 13.94 -0.49
C TYR A 228 -0.40 14.77 0.79
N GLN A 229 -0.90 15.98 0.63
CA GLN A 229 -1.31 16.84 1.73
C GLN A 229 -2.83 17.02 1.71
N LEU A 230 -3.45 16.98 2.89
CA LEU A 230 -4.91 17.09 2.98
C LEU A 230 -5.38 18.44 2.46
N LEU A 231 -6.22 18.41 1.42
CA LEU A 231 -6.83 19.59 0.79
C LEU A 231 -5.84 20.59 0.16
N ASP A 232 -4.56 20.21 0.00
CA ASP A 232 -3.56 21.03 -0.68
C ASP A 232 -3.29 20.51 -2.09
N THR A 233 -4.09 21.01 -3.03
CA THR A 233 -3.94 20.67 -4.46
C THR A 233 -2.65 21.20 -5.06
N ALA A 234 -2.08 22.28 -4.53
CA ALA A 234 -0.84 22.86 -5.06
C ALA A 234 0.37 21.99 -4.71
N TYR A 235 0.41 21.46 -3.49
CA TYR A 235 1.39 20.46 -3.10
C TYR A 235 1.28 19.22 -3.99
N ASP A 236 0.08 18.66 -4.14
CA ASP A 236 -0.17 17.48 -4.96
C ASP A 236 0.25 17.67 -6.43
N ASP A 237 -0.03 18.84 -7.01
CA ASP A 237 0.38 19.17 -8.38
C ASP A 237 1.91 19.37 -8.48
N SER A 238 2.55 19.90 -7.45
CA SER A 238 3.99 20.10 -7.43
C SER A 238 4.78 18.80 -7.44
N VAL A 239 4.36 17.80 -6.64
CA VAL A 239 5.04 16.49 -6.57
C VAL A 239 4.81 15.69 -7.85
N ARG A 240 3.64 15.84 -8.48
CA ARG A 240 3.35 15.26 -9.80
C ARG A 240 4.13 15.94 -10.91
N GLY A 241 4.29 17.25 -10.86
CA GLY A 241 5.15 18.00 -11.77
C GLY A 241 6.60 17.51 -11.74
N LYS A 242 7.16 17.33 -10.52
CA LYS A 242 8.50 16.74 -10.34
C LYS A 242 8.61 15.35 -10.95
N LEU A 243 7.57 14.51 -10.82
CA LEU A 243 7.55 13.21 -11.47
C LEU A 243 7.53 13.35 -13.00
N GLN A 244 6.68 14.22 -13.55
CA GLN A 244 6.58 14.44 -14.99
C GLN A 244 7.91 14.94 -15.59
N ASP A 245 8.58 15.85 -14.90
CA ASP A 245 9.91 16.33 -15.28
C ASP A 245 10.92 15.19 -15.26
N ALA A 246 10.94 14.38 -14.20
CA ALA A 246 11.82 13.22 -14.11
C ALA A 246 11.54 12.17 -15.21
N VAL A 247 10.27 11.96 -15.60
CA VAL A 247 9.89 11.05 -16.69
C VAL A 247 10.35 11.57 -18.06
N SER A 248 10.48 12.88 -18.24
CA SER A 248 10.97 13.47 -19.50
C SER A 248 12.40 13.03 -19.87
N HIS A 249 13.19 12.65 -18.86
CA HIS A 249 14.55 12.11 -19.03
C HIS A 249 14.58 10.62 -19.39
N CYS A 250 13.44 9.93 -19.35
CA CYS A 250 13.34 8.54 -19.74
C CYS A 250 13.56 8.36 -21.25
N ARG A 251 13.99 7.16 -21.62
CA ARG A 251 14.34 6.80 -22.99
C ARG A 251 13.63 5.54 -23.41
N ARG A 252 13.11 5.58 -24.63
CA ARG A 252 12.42 4.44 -25.24
C ARG A 252 13.46 3.54 -25.89
N VAL A 253 13.46 2.27 -25.51
CA VAL A 253 14.34 1.25 -26.09
C VAL A 253 13.49 0.05 -26.51
N LYS A 254 13.86 -0.58 -27.62
CA LYS A 254 13.17 -1.80 -28.07
C LYS A 254 13.57 -2.99 -27.19
N SER A 255 12.60 -3.82 -26.82
CA SER A 255 12.83 -4.96 -25.92
C SER A 255 13.83 -5.97 -26.48
N GLN A 256 13.91 -6.13 -27.80
CA GLN A 256 14.82 -7.06 -28.46
C GLN A 256 16.28 -6.60 -28.41
N GLU A 257 16.49 -5.31 -28.20
CA GLU A 257 17.81 -4.66 -28.17
C GLU A 257 18.30 -4.45 -26.72
N LEU A 258 17.48 -4.77 -25.72
CA LEU A 258 17.76 -4.49 -24.32
C LEU A 258 18.21 -5.78 -23.60
N LEU A 259 19.47 -5.83 -23.16
CA LEU A 259 19.99 -6.94 -22.37
C LEU A 259 19.93 -6.61 -20.88
N THR A 260 19.26 -7.42 -20.06
CA THR A 260 19.33 -7.30 -18.59
C THR A 260 20.42 -8.21 -18.03
N LEU A 261 21.43 -7.62 -17.37
CA LEU A 261 22.59 -8.36 -16.86
C LEU A 261 22.31 -9.16 -15.57
N GLU A 262 21.13 -8.98 -14.97
CA GLU A 262 20.79 -9.55 -13.66
C GLU A 262 20.42 -11.05 -13.68
N LYS A 263 20.62 -11.73 -14.80
CA LYS A 263 20.63 -13.20 -14.91
C LYS A 263 22.04 -13.80 -15.04
N LEU A 264 23.09 -13.03 -14.77
CA LEU A 264 24.43 -13.57 -14.62
C LEU A 264 24.63 -14.09 -13.20
N PRO A 265 25.08 -15.35 -12.99
CA PRO A 265 25.46 -15.82 -11.67
C PRO A 265 26.55 -14.89 -11.12
N GLN A 266 26.39 -14.49 -9.85
CA GLN A 266 27.42 -13.79 -9.08
C GLN A 266 28.74 -14.53 -9.31
N VAL A 267 29.70 -13.87 -9.96
CA VAL A 267 31.06 -14.42 -10.10
C VAL A 267 31.59 -14.57 -8.68
N GLU A 268 31.74 -15.82 -8.23
CA GLU A 268 32.46 -16.15 -7.02
C GLU A 268 33.88 -15.58 -7.15
N THR A 269 34.11 -14.43 -6.54
CA THR A 269 35.47 -13.98 -6.23
C THR A 269 36.06 -14.93 -5.20
N LYS A 270 36.70 -16.00 -5.67
CA LYS A 270 37.73 -16.70 -4.92
C LYS A 270 38.94 -15.76 -4.78
N LYS A 271 39.19 -15.31 -3.56
CA LYS A 271 40.54 -15.11 -3.03
C LYS A 271 40.60 -15.71 -1.64
#